data_AF-A0A956E2J9-F1
#
_entry.id   AF-A0A956E2J9-F1
#
_cell.length_a   1.000
_cell.length_b   1.000
_cell.length_c   1.000
_cell.angle_alpha   90.00
_cell.angle_beta   90.00
_cell.angle_gamma   90.00
#
_symmetry.space_group_name_H-M   'P 1'
#
loop_
_entity.id
_entity.type
_entity.pdbx_description
1 polymer ?
#
loop_
_entity_poly.entity_id
_entity_poly.type
_entity_poly.pdbx_seq_one_letter_code
_entity_poly.pdbx_strand_id
1 'polypeptide(L)'
;MLHRTFPRSRIAKSPPAVPRAARILPLVLLQLIGTLGCSSEDAEPSSQVDDGEWLPGGDTTNTLLGGKNAFTMPAENIQPEHESLFYSGNAFFNQAWVQAPSSTDARDGLGPLFNARSCAACHFKDGRGSPPLAADEGFVGLLLRLSVPGEDEHGGPKGDPNYGGPLQPCVIGDVPAEGTPSVSYREQGGSYADGESYSLAVPEYTIDALAYGPLADSVLVSPRVAPAVIGLGLLETIPESRLQELADPDDADGDGISGRINYVWDAERGELAVGRMGWKSEQPSVRLQSAGAFNGDIGITTSIFTQQDCSSTQAECLAATPGGSPELGDDLLDRVQLYGRLLAVPARVAYDEKRVLQGKQLFHDAGCAGCHTPRHTTGDSDLPELAYQTIWPYTDLLLHDMGPELSDERPVFDAAGAEWRTPPLWGIGRYPDVNGHQQLLHDGRARGVAEAILWHGGEAAASREAFKGLSREERDALVNFVESL
;
A
#
# COMPACT_ATOMS: atom_id res chain seq x y z
N MET A 1 37.48 -34.61 -60.09
CA MET A 1 38.42 -34.21 -59.01
C MET A 1 38.03 -35.09 -57.81
N LEU A 2 38.82 -36.02 -57.25
CA LEU A 2 40.25 -36.02 -56.84
C LEU A 2 40.51 -34.92 -55.80
N HIS A 3 40.97 -35.17 -54.56
CA HIS A 3 41.49 -36.37 -53.87
C HIS A 3 40.65 -36.70 -52.60
N ARG A 4 40.55 -37.92 -52.01
CA ARG A 4 41.52 -38.71 -51.18
C ARG A 4 42.25 -37.85 -50.11
N THR A 5 42.26 -38.18 -48.81
CA THR A 5 42.80 -39.42 -48.18
C THR A 5 41.99 -39.96 -46.94
N PHE A 6 42.57 -40.88 -46.15
CA PHE A 6 41.99 -41.83 -45.16
C PHE A 6 43.18 -42.44 -44.31
N PRO A 7 43.05 -43.37 -43.31
CA PRO A 7 41.93 -43.81 -42.43
C PRO A 7 42.32 -44.21 -40.94
N ARG A 8 41.39 -44.89 -40.20
CA ARG A 8 41.57 -45.79 -39.01
C ARG A 8 41.87 -45.14 -37.63
N SER A 9 41.53 -45.70 -36.45
CA SER A 9 40.66 -46.81 -35.95
C SER A 9 40.61 -46.73 -34.38
N ARG A 10 39.85 -47.45 -33.52
CA ARG A 10 39.10 -48.75 -33.50
C ARG A 10 37.83 -48.57 -32.60
N ILE A 11 36.69 -49.24 -32.81
CA ILE A 11 36.25 -50.59 -32.33
C ILE A 11 36.58 -50.94 -30.85
N ALA A 12 35.53 -51.01 -30.01
CA ALA A 12 35.30 -52.09 -29.02
C ALA A 12 33.83 -52.06 -28.51
N LYS A 13 33.20 -53.24 -28.32
CA LYS A 13 32.00 -53.46 -27.49
C LYS A 13 32.20 -54.74 -26.65
N SER A 14 31.50 -54.78 -25.52
CA SER A 14 31.45 -55.77 -24.43
C SER A 14 31.62 -57.28 -24.73
N PRO A 15 32.21 -58.01 -23.77
CA PRO A 15 31.88 -59.40 -23.45
C PRO A 15 31.20 -59.57 -22.04
N PRO A 16 30.60 -60.74 -21.71
CA PRO A 16 29.69 -60.92 -20.56
C PRO A 16 30.30 -61.66 -19.33
N ALA A 17 29.46 -61.94 -18.32
CA ALA A 17 29.82 -62.42 -16.97
C ALA A 17 29.88 -63.95 -16.78
N VAL A 18 30.61 -64.39 -15.74
CA VAL A 18 30.64 -65.76 -15.15
C VAL A 18 30.83 -65.67 -13.60
N PRO A 19 30.89 -66.74 -12.76
CA PRO A 19 29.87 -66.91 -11.72
C PRO A 19 30.36 -66.86 -10.25
N ARG A 20 29.41 -67.08 -9.31
CA ARG A 20 29.59 -67.14 -7.85
C ARG A 20 30.53 -68.26 -7.38
N ALA A 21 31.34 -67.96 -6.35
CA ALA A 21 31.76 -68.91 -5.30
C ALA A 21 31.97 -68.15 -3.98
N ALA A 22 31.68 -68.79 -2.84
CA ALA A 22 31.62 -68.12 -1.53
C ALA A 22 32.90 -68.27 -0.69
N ARG A 23 33.08 -67.33 0.27
CA ARG A 23 33.68 -67.61 1.60
C ARG A 23 33.19 -66.57 2.62
N ILE A 24 33.15 -66.98 3.88
CA ILE A 24 32.54 -66.27 5.02
C ILE A 24 33.65 -65.83 5.98
N LEU A 25 33.55 -64.61 6.52
CA LEU A 25 34.11 -64.14 7.80
C LEU A 25 33.18 -62.99 8.29
N PRO A 26 33.18 -62.57 9.58
CA PRO A 26 31.99 -61.98 10.21
C PRO A 26 31.86 -60.46 10.05
N LEU A 27 30.62 -59.97 10.11
CA LEU A 27 30.33 -58.56 10.40
C LEU A 27 30.67 -58.26 11.87
N VAL A 28 31.43 -57.18 12.10
CA VAL A 28 31.33 -56.39 13.33
C VAL A 28 30.37 -55.24 13.00
N LEU A 29 29.22 -55.21 13.66
CA LEU A 29 28.16 -54.24 13.39
C LEU A 29 28.45 -52.93 14.14
N LEU A 30 28.95 -51.92 13.43
CA LEU A 30 29.00 -50.54 13.94
C LEU A 30 27.80 -49.77 13.38
N GLN A 31 26.75 -49.59 14.20
CA GLN A 31 25.61 -48.78 13.79
C GLN A 31 25.95 -47.28 13.91
N LEU A 32 26.15 -46.61 12.77
CA LEU A 32 25.87 -45.17 12.72
C LEU A 32 24.35 -45.00 12.71
N ILE A 33 23.83 -44.27 13.68
CA ILE A 33 22.46 -43.74 13.63
C ILE A 33 22.49 -42.54 12.69
N GLY A 34 22.05 -42.75 11.44
CA GLY A 34 21.81 -41.66 10.51
C GLY A 34 20.50 -40.97 10.89
N THR A 35 20.59 -39.81 11.52
CA THR A 35 19.45 -38.90 11.66
C THR A 35 19.06 -38.39 10.28
N LEU A 36 17.82 -38.63 9.85
CA LEU A 36 17.26 -37.84 8.75
C LEU A 36 17.03 -36.43 9.29
N GLY A 37 17.90 -35.50 8.92
CA GLY A 37 17.53 -34.08 8.94
C GLY A 37 16.52 -33.85 7.82
N CYS A 38 15.41 -33.19 8.11
CA CYS A 38 14.63 -32.54 7.07
C CYS A 38 15.51 -31.49 6.40
N SER A 39 15.45 -31.36 5.09
CA SER A 39 16.02 -30.21 4.40
C SER A 39 15.17 -28.99 4.75
N SER A 40 15.70 -28.11 5.59
CA SER A 40 15.48 -26.69 5.37
C SER A 40 15.91 -26.37 3.94
N GLU A 41 15.10 -25.65 3.19
CA GLU A 41 15.63 -24.94 2.02
C GLU A 41 16.61 -23.89 2.56
N ASP A 42 17.82 -23.83 1.99
CA ASP A 42 18.87 -22.96 2.49
C ASP A 42 18.47 -21.50 2.25
N ALA A 43 18.04 -20.81 3.31
CA ALA A 43 17.76 -19.39 3.27
C ALA A 43 19.06 -18.63 2.98
N GLU A 44 19.17 -18.09 1.76
CA GLU A 44 20.30 -17.23 1.37
C GLU A 44 20.42 -16.06 2.36
N PRO A 45 21.64 -15.70 2.82
CA PRO A 45 21.80 -14.77 3.93
C PRO A 45 21.39 -13.36 3.50
N SER A 46 20.34 -12.83 4.14
CA SER A 46 19.72 -11.51 3.92
C SER A 46 20.67 -10.29 4.02
N SER A 47 21.93 -10.49 4.36
CA SER A 47 23.04 -9.56 4.14
C SER A 47 23.47 -9.38 2.66
N GLN A 48 22.80 -10.02 1.70
CA GLN A 48 23.04 -9.89 0.27
C GLN A 48 21.91 -9.12 -0.45
N VAL A 49 22.24 -8.54 -1.60
CA VAL A 49 21.26 -8.00 -2.56
C VAL A 49 20.62 -9.18 -3.27
N ASP A 50 19.29 -9.25 -3.31
CA ASP A 50 18.59 -10.25 -4.12
C ASP A 50 18.55 -9.84 -5.60
N ASP A 51 18.50 -10.82 -6.51
CA ASP A 51 18.51 -10.53 -7.95
C ASP A 51 17.24 -9.76 -8.36
N GLY A 52 17.44 -8.60 -8.99
CA GLY A 52 16.38 -7.66 -9.33
C GLY A 52 15.85 -6.78 -8.18
N GLU A 53 16.37 -6.88 -6.94
CA GLU A 53 15.89 -6.08 -5.79
C GLU A 53 16.07 -4.56 -5.96
N TRP A 54 16.95 -4.14 -6.87
CA TRP A 54 17.11 -2.73 -7.24
C TRP A 54 16.06 -2.22 -8.25
N LEU A 55 15.27 -3.12 -8.84
CA LEU A 55 14.14 -2.85 -9.74
C LEU A 55 12.82 -3.26 -9.05
N PRO A 56 12.32 -2.48 -8.07
CA PRO A 56 11.19 -2.89 -7.24
C PRO A 56 9.86 -3.07 -8.00
N GLY A 57 9.71 -2.49 -9.20
CA GLY A 57 8.58 -2.73 -10.10
C GLY A 57 8.85 -3.76 -11.20
N GLY A 58 9.96 -4.50 -11.16
CA GLY A 58 10.40 -5.33 -12.28
C GLY A 58 10.71 -4.47 -13.51
N ASP A 59 10.28 -4.91 -14.69
CA ASP A 59 10.43 -4.18 -15.97
C ASP A 59 9.66 -2.85 -15.99
N THR A 60 8.73 -2.61 -15.04
CA THR A 60 8.01 -1.33 -14.95
C THR A 60 8.77 -0.26 -14.16
N THR A 61 9.92 -0.58 -13.56
CA THR A 61 10.65 0.33 -12.66
C THR A 61 11.12 1.58 -13.39
N ASN A 62 10.84 2.77 -12.84
CA ASN A 62 11.41 4.04 -13.32
C ASN A 62 12.89 4.14 -12.94
N THR A 63 13.78 3.98 -13.92
CA THR A 63 15.23 4.17 -13.77
C THR A 63 15.70 5.60 -14.11
N LEU A 64 14.80 6.44 -14.65
CA LEU A 64 15.14 7.68 -15.35
C LEU A 64 15.05 8.95 -14.50
N LEU A 65 14.02 9.07 -13.64
CA LEU A 65 13.81 10.26 -12.80
C LEU A 65 13.92 9.92 -11.31
N GLY A 66 14.70 10.74 -10.59
CA GLY A 66 14.81 10.71 -9.14
C GLY A 66 14.49 12.07 -8.49
N GLY A 67 14.71 12.15 -7.18
CA GLY A 67 14.40 13.34 -6.38
C GLY A 67 12.93 13.72 -6.50
N LYS A 68 12.65 15.02 -6.58
CA LYS A 68 11.27 15.57 -6.56
C LYS A 68 10.30 15.11 -7.66
N ASN A 69 10.74 14.31 -8.63
CA ASN A 69 9.91 13.75 -9.70
C ASN A 69 9.98 12.21 -9.76
N ALA A 70 10.45 11.54 -8.69
CA ALA A 70 10.68 10.09 -8.68
C ALA A 70 9.42 9.24 -8.96
N PHE A 71 8.24 9.76 -8.65
CA PHE A 71 6.96 9.06 -8.78
C PHE A 71 6.20 9.38 -10.07
N THR A 72 6.59 10.40 -10.83
CA THR A 72 5.74 10.99 -11.89
C THR A 72 5.97 10.38 -13.28
N MET A 73 6.32 9.09 -13.35
CA MET A 73 6.75 8.40 -14.57
C MET A 73 5.85 7.20 -14.89
N PRO A 74 5.55 6.93 -16.18
CA PRO A 74 4.95 5.66 -16.57
C PRO A 74 5.90 4.49 -16.35
N ALA A 75 5.33 3.28 -16.30
CA ALA A 75 6.02 2.01 -16.41
C ALA A 75 7.07 2.04 -17.53
N GLU A 76 8.34 1.68 -17.25
CA GLU A 76 9.42 1.81 -18.24
C GLU A 76 9.25 0.83 -19.44
N ASN A 77 8.44 -0.21 -19.28
CA ASN A 77 8.00 -1.16 -20.32
C ASN A 77 6.67 -0.80 -21.02
N ILE A 78 6.13 0.41 -20.83
CA ILE A 78 4.81 0.83 -21.37
C ILE A 78 4.68 0.64 -22.88
N GLN A 79 3.56 0.07 -23.31
CA GLN A 79 3.27 -0.13 -24.73
C GLN A 79 2.84 1.19 -25.42
N PRO A 80 3.18 1.42 -26.70
CA PRO A 80 2.90 2.67 -27.41
C PRO A 80 1.41 3.08 -27.44
N GLU A 81 0.51 2.11 -27.45
CA GLU A 81 -0.95 2.31 -27.33
C GLU A 81 -1.35 2.91 -25.98
N HIS A 82 -0.69 2.53 -24.89
CA HIS A 82 -1.01 2.97 -23.53
C HIS A 82 -0.35 4.31 -23.16
N GLU A 83 0.82 4.64 -23.72
CA GLU A 83 1.55 5.88 -23.40
C GLU A 83 0.67 7.15 -23.55
N SER A 84 -0.04 7.28 -24.67
CA SER A 84 -0.89 8.44 -24.93
C SER A 84 -2.09 8.54 -23.98
N LEU A 85 -2.58 7.41 -23.47
CA LEU A 85 -3.69 7.32 -22.52
C LEU A 85 -3.21 7.58 -21.09
N PHE A 86 -2.00 7.12 -20.73
CA PHE A 86 -1.35 7.41 -19.45
C PHE A 86 -1.18 8.92 -19.24
N TYR A 87 -0.61 9.64 -20.21
CA TYR A 87 -0.46 11.10 -20.10
C TYR A 87 -1.81 11.84 -20.14
N SER A 88 -2.85 11.24 -20.74
CA SER A 88 -4.21 11.74 -20.66
C SER A 88 -4.79 11.60 -19.24
N GLY A 89 -4.65 10.43 -18.61
CA GLY A 89 -5.07 10.17 -17.23
C GLY A 89 -4.33 11.04 -16.21
N ASN A 90 -3.01 11.18 -16.36
CA ASN A 90 -2.16 12.10 -15.58
C ASN A 90 -2.74 13.53 -15.58
N ALA A 91 -3.16 14.02 -16.75
CA ALA A 91 -3.76 15.34 -16.86
C ALA A 91 -5.12 15.45 -16.15
N PHE A 92 -5.91 14.38 -16.04
CA PHE A 92 -7.14 14.35 -15.24
C PHE A 92 -6.88 14.26 -13.74
N PHE A 93 -5.89 13.46 -13.32
CA PHE A 93 -5.46 13.33 -11.92
C PHE A 93 -4.92 14.64 -11.34
N ASN A 94 -4.17 15.42 -12.14
CA ASN A 94 -3.50 16.63 -11.69
C ASN A 94 -4.36 17.91 -11.73
N GLN A 95 -5.24 18.07 -12.73
CA GLN A 95 -5.95 19.34 -12.95
C GLN A 95 -7.22 19.48 -12.11
N ALA A 96 -7.41 20.67 -11.52
CA ALA A 96 -8.55 20.95 -10.66
C ALA A 96 -9.89 20.99 -11.42
N TRP A 97 -10.89 20.27 -10.88
CA TRP A 97 -12.28 20.32 -11.29
C TRP A 97 -12.92 21.67 -10.92
N VAL A 98 -13.98 22.06 -11.66
CA VAL A 98 -14.71 23.32 -11.45
C VAL A 98 -16.20 23.08 -11.19
N GLN A 99 -16.85 24.06 -10.54
CA GLN A 99 -18.30 24.06 -10.37
C GLN A 99 -19.01 24.09 -11.72
N ALA A 100 -20.09 23.30 -11.85
CA ALA A 100 -21.00 23.35 -12.98
C ALA A 100 -22.04 24.49 -12.84
N PRO A 101 -22.52 25.06 -13.96
CA PRO A 101 -22.02 24.94 -15.32
C PRO A 101 -20.80 25.85 -15.56
N SER A 102 -19.84 25.39 -16.36
CA SER A 102 -18.67 26.17 -16.78
C SER A 102 -18.72 26.51 -18.28
N SER A 103 -17.57 26.86 -18.87
CA SER A 103 -17.38 26.97 -20.32
C SER A 103 -16.59 25.79 -20.91
N THR A 104 -16.45 24.70 -20.16
CA THR A 104 -15.59 23.55 -20.45
C THR A 104 -16.18 22.26 -19.90
N ASP A 105 -17.18 21.73 -20.62
CA ASP A 105 -18.04 20.56 -20.39
C ASP A 105 -17.31 19.22 -20.06
N ALA A 106 -15.97 19.23 -20.01
CA ALA A 106 -15.13 18.06 -19.73
C ALA A 106 -14.47 18.10 -18.34
N ARG A 107 -14.72 19.16 -17.55
CA ARG A 107 -14.09 19.40 -16.23
C ARG A 107 -14.97 20.13 -15.21
N ASP A 108 -16.21 20.47 -15.55
CA ASP A 108 -17.24 20.80 -14.58
C ASP A 108 -17.89 19.54 -14.00
N GLY A 109 -18.43 19.68 -12.80
CA GLY A 109 -18.93 18.56 -11.98
C GLY A 109 -18.27 18.43 -10.62
N LEU A 110 -17.37 19.35 -10.23
CA LEU A 110 -16.93 19.47 -8.83
C LEU A 110 -18.16 19.57 -7.92
N GLY A 111 -18.24 18.68 -6.93
CA GLY A 111 -19.45 18.48 -6.16
C GLY A 111 -19.84 19.62 -5.21
N PRO A 112 -21.07 19.56 -4.67
CA PRO A 112 -21.56 20.51 -3.67
C PRO A 112 -20.64 20.65 -2.45
N LEU A 113 -20.12 19.52 -2.01
CA LEU A 113 -19.21 19.31 -0.88
C LEU A 113 -18.02 18.48 -1.37
N PHE A 114 -16.82 18.72 -0.84
CA PHE A 114 -15.59 17.98 -1.18
C PHE A 114 -14.47 18.16 -0.15
N ASN A 115 -13.45 17.29 -0.20
CA ASN A 115 -12.17 17.48 0.48
C ASN A 115 -11.16 18.22 -0.39
N ALA A 116 -11.07 17.86 -1.67
CA ALA A 116 -10.12 18.45 -2.60
C ALA A 116 -10.69 18.60 -4.02
N ARG A 117 -10.01 19.40 -4.86
CA ARG A 117 -10.45 19.69 -6.24
C ARG A 117 -9.74 18.87 -7.31
N SER A 118 -8.72 18.09 -6.96
CA SER A 118 -8.06 17.11 -7.83
C SER A 118 -7.32 16.08 -6.98
N CYS A 119 -7.10 14.90 -7.54
CA CYS A 119 -6.41 13.81 -6.85
C CYS A 119 -5.01 14.24 -6.39
N ALA A 120 -4.27 14.96 -7.25
CA ALA A 120 -2.93 15.46 -6.95
C ALA A 120 -2.86 16.59 -5.89
N ALA A 121 -3.99 17.08 -5.38
CA ALA A 121 -3.99 17.98 -4.22
C ALA A 121 -3.79 17.20 -2.91
N CYS A 122 -4.38 16.00 -2.81
CA CYS A 122 -4.16 15.07 -1.70
C CYS A 122 -2.88 14.25 -1.92
N HIS A 123 -2.74 13.68 -3.12
CA HIS A 123 -1.61 12.86 -3.56
C HIS A 123 -0.57 13.72 -4.29
N PHE A 124 0.07 14.65 -3.58
CA PHE A 124 0.97 15.61 -4.23
C PHE A 124 2.09 14.91 -5.00
N LYS A 125 2.16 15.19 -6.31
CA LYS A 125 3.07 14.53 -7.26
C LYS A 125 3.05 13.00 -7.16
N ASP A 126 1.85 12.46 -6.98
CA ASP A 126 1.57 11.03 -7.01
C ASP A 126 2.20 10.29 -5.79
N GLY A 127 2.77 11.08 -4.89
CA GLY A 127 3.30 10.70 -3.59
C GLY A 127 2.29 10.92 -2.49
N ARG A 128 2.82 11.13 -1.28
CA ARG A 128 2.08 11.02 -0.04
C ARG A 128 1.64 12.40 0.48
N GLY A 129 0.44 12.46 1.06
CA GLY A 129 -0.03 13.65 1.79
C GLY A 129 0.54 13.75 3.20
N SER A 130 0.20 14.83 3.89
CA SER A 130 0.44 14.99 5.33
C SER A 130 -0.80 15.53 6.05
N PRO A 131 -0.93 15.30 7.37
CA PRO A 131 -1.74 16.18 8.21
C PRO A 131 -1.16 17.60 8.22
N PRO A 132 -1.93 18.62 8.64
CA PRO A 132 -1.41 19.95 8.90
C PRO A 132 -0.22 19.93 9.88
N LEU A 133 0.84 20.64 9.51
CA LEU A 133 2.07 20.83 10.30
C LEU A 133 2.09 22.20 10.99
N ALA A 134 1.23 23.13 10.54
CA ALA A 134 0.99 24.43 11.16
C ALA A 134 -0.52 24.64 11.41
N ALA A 135 -0.86 25.48 12.40
CA ALA A 135 -2.26 25.71 12.80
C ALA A 135 -3.07 26.57 11.80
N ASP A 136 -2.42 27.13 10.79
CA ASP A 136 -3.02 27.85 9.65
C ASP A 136 -2.99 27.04 8.34
N GLU A 137 -2.54 25.79 8.38
CA GLU A 137 -2.55 24.86 7.25
C GLU A 137 -3.85 24.04 7.20
N GLY A 138 -4.39 23.83 5.99
CA GLY A 138 -5.68 23.16 5.77
C GLY A 138 -5.58 21.63 5.65
N PHE A 139 -6.66 20.95 6.04
CA PHE A 139 -6.83 19.51 5.86
C PHE A 139 -7.02 19.17 4.37
N VAL A 140 -5.91 18.90 3.66
CA VAL A 140 -5.92 18.50 2.24
C VAL A 140 -5.19 17.17 2.03
N GLY A 141 -4.00 16.99 2.61
CA GLY A 141 -3.26 15.72 2.57
C GLY A 141 -3.78 14.66 3.57
N LEU A 142 -4.72 15.05 4.43
CA LEU A 142 -5.39 14.22 5.44
C LEU A 142 -6.90 14.54 5.45
N LEU A 143 -7.75 13.51 5.44
CA LEU A 143 -9.19 13.61 5.70
C LEU A 143 -9.59 12.83 6.97
N LEU A 144 -10.80 13.05 7.45
CA LEU A 144 -11.41 12.27 8.54
C LEU A 144 -12.57 11.45 7.96
N ARG A 145 -12.52 10.11 8.06
CA ARG A 145 -13.69 9.25 7.80
C ARG A 145 -14.55 9.18 9.06
N LEU A 146 -15.85 9.34 8.90
CA LEU A 146 -16.89 9.25 9.93
C LEU A 146 -17.66 7.93 9.79
N SER A 147 -18.34 7.52 10.85
CA SER A 147 -19.29 6.40 10.86
C SER A 147 -19.96 6.27 12.23
N VAL A 148 -21.03 5.48 12.30
CA VAL A 148 -21.57 4.92 13.56
C VAL A 148 -21.38 3.40 13.61
N PRO A 149 -21.38 2.76 14.79
CA PRO A 149 -21.30 1.31 14.92
C PRO A 149 -22.37 0.56 14.11
N GLY A 150 -21.92 -0.50 13.43
CA GLY A 150 -22.72 -1.33 12.54
C GLY A 150 -22.43 -1.07 11.05
N GLU A 151 -23.08 -1.87 10.22
CA GLU A 151 -22.81 -1.96 8.78
C GLU A 151 -23.89 -1.26 7.93
N ASP A 152 -23.54 -0.97 6.68
CA ASP A 152 -24.47 -0.64 5.60
C ASP A 152 -25.12 -1.91 4.97
N GLU A 153 -25.76 -1.78 3.80
CA GLU A 153 -26.42 -2.92 3.13
C GLU A 153 -25.46 -3.88 2.40
N HIS A 154 -24.16 -3.59 2.42
CA HIS A 154 -23.10 -4.35 1.77
C HIS A 154 -21.98 -4.79 2.74
N GLY A 155 -22.14 -4.55 4.05
CA GLY A 155 -21.12 -4.84 5.07
C GLY A 155 -20.07 -3.73 5.26
N GLY A 156 -20.22 -2.60 4.56
CA GLY A 156 -19.33 -1.45 4.68
C GLY A 156 -19.61 -0.59 5.92
N PRO A 157 -18.73 0.39 6.23
CA PRO A 157 -18.90 1.26 7.38
C PRO A 157 -20.13 2.16 7.23
N LYS A 158 -21.07 2.06 8.17
CA LYS A 158 -22.25 2.93 8.17
C LYS A 158 -21.88 4.38 8.50
N GLY A 159 -22.04 5.29 7.54
CA GLY A 159 -21.78 6.72 7.70
C GLY A 159 -22.58 7.40 8.82
N ASP A 160 -22.14 8.60 9.22
CA ASP A 160 -22.89 9.42 10.19
C ASP A 160 -24.23 9.90 9.59
N PRO A 161 -25.35 9.89 10.35
CA PRO A 161 -26.67 10.24 9.80
C PRO A 161 -26.80 11.64 9.20
N ASN A 162 -25.97 12.59 9.65
CA ASN A 162 -25.97 13.98 9.21
C ASN A 162 -24.79 14.27 8.25
N TYR A 163 -23.72 13.46 8.30
CA TYR A 163 -22.39 13.76 7.73
C TYR A 163 -21.78 12.65 6.84
N GLY A 164 -22.51 11.58 6.52
CA GLY A 164 -22.08 10.62 5.49
C GLY A 164 -20.76 9.90 5.80
N GLY A 165 -19.93 9.72 4.78
CA GLY A 165 -18.71 8.91 4.82
C GLY A 165 -17.44 9.68 5.27
N PRO A 166 -16.86 10.56 4.43
CA PRO A 166 -15.80 11.49 4.82
C PRO A 166 -16.37 12.83 5.31
N LEU A 167 -15.69 13.48 6.25
CA LEU A 167 -15.95 14.90 6.54
C LEU A 167 -15.43 15.77 5.38
N GLN A 168 -16.32 16.56 4.76
CA GLN A 168 -16.06 17.41 3.59
C GLN A 168 -16.07 18.92 3.98
N PRO A 169 -14.89 19.54 4.23
CA PRO A 169 -14.79 20.92 4.72
C PRO A 169 -14.83 22.00 3.62
N CYS A 170 -14.92 21.65 2.34
CA CYS A 170 -14.92 22.59 1.22
C CYS A 170 -16.17 22.44 0.34
N VAL A 171 -16.58 23.53 -0.31
CA VAL A 171 -17.92 23.69 -0.89
C VAL A 171 -17.93 24.52 -2.18
N ILE A 172 -19.04 24.47 -2.91
CA ILE A 172 -19.38 25.39 -4.00
C ILE A 172 -20.59 26.26 -3.66
N GLY A 173 -20.68 27.45 -4.26
CA GLY A 173 -21.85 28.33 -4.12
C GLY A 173 -22.19 28.68 -2.67
N ASP A 174 -23.46 28.49 -2.30
CA ASP A 174 -24.02 28.77 -0.97
C ASP A 174 -24.18 27.50 -0.09
N VAL A 175 -23.62 26.35 -0.50
CA VAL A 175 -23.72 25.09 0.27
C VAL A 175 -22.93 25.23 1.59
N PRO A 176 -23.52 24.93 2.77
CA PRO A 176 -22.79 24.96 4.04
C PRO A 176 -21.68 23.90 4.10
N ALA A 177 -20.47 24.29 4.48
CA ALA A 177 -19.39 23.35 4.77
C ALA A 177 -19.75 22.49 5.98
N GLU A 178 -19.43 21.20 5.96
CA GLU A 178 -19.88 20.27 6.99
C GLU A 178 -19.40 20.64 8.40
N GLY A 179 -18.10 20.92 8.49
CA GLY A 179 -17.40 21.36 9.69
C GLY A 179 -15.94 21.69 9.39
N THR A 180 -15.24 22.26 10.37
CA THR A 180 -13.81 22.56 10.32
C THR A 180 -13.05 21.52 11.14
N PRO A 181 -12.33 20.57 10.52
CA PRO A 181 -11.46 19.67 11.26
C PRO A 181 -10.23 20.42 11.81
N SER A 182 -9.75 20.01 12.97
CA SER A 182 -8.50 20.49 13.57
C SER A 182 -7.68 19.32 14.14
N VAL A 183 -6.37 19.50 14.26
CA VAL A 183 -5.47 18.55 14.93
C VAL A 183 -4.50 19.29 15.84
N SER A 184 -4.27 18.72 17.01
CA SER A 184 -3.20 19.11 17.93
C SER A 184 -2.35 17.89 18.26
N TYR A 185 -1.13 18.09 18.76
CA TYR A 185 -0.20 17.01 19.08
C TYR A 185 0.32 17.13 20.50
N ARG A 186 0.42 15.99 21.18
CA ARG A 186 1.04 15.84 22.50
C ARG A 186 2.22 14.88 22.40
N GLU A 187 3.36 15.28 22.93
CA GLU A 187 4.55 14.43 22.97
C GLU A 187 4.44 13.33 24.04
N GLN A 188 4.84 12.10 23.68
CA GLN A 188 4.95 10.92 24.53
C GLN A 188 6.40 10.42 24.51
N GLY A 189 7.17 10.78 25.54
CA GLY A 189 8.60 10.46 25.64
C GLY A 189 8.88 9.00 26.02
N GLY A 190 10.00 8.46 25.54
CA GLY A 190 10.51 7.13 25.89
C GLY A 190 12.04 7.02 25.74
N SER A 191 12.57 5.80 25.85
CA SER A 191 14.01 5.54 25.72
C SER A 191 14.30 4.18 25.10
N TYR A 192 15.37 4.12 24.29
CA TYR A 192 15.96 2.88 23.79
C TYR A 192 16.76 2.15 24.88
N ALA A 193 17.17 0.90 24.64
CA ALA A 193 17.88 0.07 25.62
C ALA A 193 19.28 0.61 26.00
N ASP A 194 19.91 1.41 25.14
CA ASP A 194 21.17 2.12 25.42
C ASP A 194 21.00 3.42 26.23
N GLY A 195 19.76 3.85 26.46
CA GLY A 195 19.42 5.07 27.19
C GLY A 195 19.30 6.34 26.33
N GLU A 196 19.44 6.26 25.00
CA GLU A 196 19.06 7.38 24.11
C GLU A 196 17.53 7.59 24.18
N SER A 197 17.09 8.85 24.28
CA SER A 197 15.68 9.21 24.43
C SER A 197 14.98 9.45 23.10
N TYR A 198 13.72 9.04 22.99
CA TYR A 198 12.84 9.35 21.85
C TYR A 198 11.55 10.06 22.32
N SER A 199 10.77 10.57 21.37
CA SER A 199 9.45 11.17 21.61
C SER A 199 8.49 10.81 20.49
N LEU A 200 7.24 10.49 20.85
CA LEU A 200 6.17 10.12 19.93
C LEU A 200 5.09 11.23 19.88
N ALA A 201 4.68 11.67 18.70
CA ALA A 201 3.60 12.64 18.56
C ALA A 201 2.24 11.95 18.58
N VAL A 202 1.49 12.09 19.68
CA VAL A 202 0.12 11.60 19.79
C VAL A 202 -0.83 12.67 19.23
N PRO A 203 -1.59 12.40 18.15
CA PRO A 203 -2.54 13.37 17.61
C PRO A 203 -3.85 13.37 18.40
N GLU A 204 -4.43 14.56 18.56
CA GLU A 204 -5.73 14.80 19.19
C GLU A 204 -6.57 15.68 18.26
N TYR A 205 -7.60 15.09 17.64
CA TYR A 205 -8.43 15.69 16.58
C TYR A 205 -9.72 16.33 17.12
N THR A 206 -10.17 17.43 16.50
CA THR A 206 -11.51 18.00 16.72
C THR A 206 -12.25 18.23 15.40
N ILE A 207 -13.57 18.37 15.47
CA ILE A 207 -14.40 18.87 14.36
C ILE A 207 -15.28 19.99 14.93
N ASP A 208 -15.00 21.21 14.51
CA ASP A 208 -15.66 22.43 14.95
C ASP A 208 -16.62 22.97 13.87
N ALA A 209 -17.40 23.99 14.19
CA ALA A 209 -18.28 24.69 13.24
C ALA A 209 -19.30 23.81 12.46
N LEU A 210 -19.72 22.69 13.05
CA LEU A 210 -20.69 21.73 12.49
C LEU A 210 -21.99 22.40 11.98
N ALA A 211 -22.28 22.28 10.68
CA ALA A 211 -23.41 22.97 10.02
C ALA A 211 -24.76 22.23 10.03
N TYR A 212 -24.77 20.89 10.01
CA TYR A 212 -25.98 20.07 9.80
C TYR A 212 -26.57 19.46 11.08
N GLY A 213 -25.92 19.70 12.23
CA GLY A 213 -26.35 19.22 13.55
C GLY A 213 -25.15 18.80 14.39
N PRO A 214 -25.37 18.20 15.57
CA PRO A 214 -24.31 17.42 16.22
C PRO A 214 -23.98 16.18 15.37
N LEU A 215 -22.73 15.70 15.47
CA LEU A 215 -22.39 14.33 15.10
C LEU A 215 -23.17 13.35 16.00
N ALA A 216 -23.31 12.09 15.59
CA ALA A 216 -23.92 11.08 16.45
C ALA A 216 -23.16 10.90 17.79
N ASP A 217 -23.88 10.66 18.90
CA ASP A 217 -23.30 10.39 20.23
C ASP A 217 -22.30 9.21 20.25
N SER A 218 -22.37 8.35 19.22
CA SER A 218 -21.49 7.19 19.01
C SER A 218 -20.71 7.30 17.69
N VAL A 219 -20.33 8.50 17.25
CA VAL A 219 -19.51 8.67 16.05
C VAL A 219 -18.11 8.09 16.26
N LEU A 220 -17.62 7.36 15.26
CA LEU A 220 -16.24 6.85 15.17
C LEU A 220 -15.50 7.70 14.13
N VAL A 221 -14.35 8.26 14.51
CA VAL A 221 -13.59 9.23 13.69
C VAL A 221 -12.23 8.65 13.36
N SER A 222 -11.95 8.53 12.07
CA SER A 222 -10.82 7.78 11.53
C SER A 222 -9.96 8.66 10.61
N PRO A 223 -8.79 9.14 11.07
CA PRO A 223 -7.90 9.97 10.27
C PRO A 223 -7.20 9.18 9.15
N ARG A 224 -7.07 9.79 7.97
CA ARG A 224 -6.57 9.15 6.74
C ARG A 224 -5.67 10.08 5.95
N VAL A 225 -4.36 9.81 5.92
CA VAL A 225 -3.41 10.45 5.00
C VAL A 225 -3.57 9.85 3.61
N ALA A 226 -3.51 10.69 2.57
CA ALA A 226 -3.42 10.22 1.19
C ALA A 226 -2.12 9.41 0.96
N PRO A 227 -2.18 8.09 0.67
CA PRO A 227 -0.99 7.29 0.40
C PRO A 227 -0.33 7.68 -0.93
N ALA A 228 0.94 7.31 -1.13
CA ALA A 228 1.53 7.37 -2.47
C ALA A 228 0.84 6.36 -3.40
N VAL A 229 0.70 6.71 -4.68
CA VAL A 229 -0.08 5.93 -5.67
C VAL A 229 0.79 5.24 -6.73
N ILE A 230 2.09 5.13 -6.47
CA ILE A 230 3.04 4.36 -7.31
C ILE A 230 2.81 2.85 -7.22
N GLY A 231 2.92 2.16 -8.35
CA GLY A 231 2.89 0.70 -8.44
C GLY A 231 1.55 0.05 -8.09
N LEU A 232 0.45 0.79 -7.96
CA LEU A 232 -0.85 0.21 -7.54
C LEU A 232 -1.34 -0.89 -8.49
N GLY A 233 -1.10 -0.77 -9.80
CA GLY A 233 -1.44 -1.84 -10.75
C GLY A 233 -0.65 -3.13 -10.53
N LEU A 234 0.58 -3.06 -10.06
CA LEU A 234 1.36 -4.26 -9.70
C LEU A 234 0.76 -4.96 -8.47
N LEU A 235 0.35 -4.20 -7.45
CA LEU A 235 -0.31 -4.71 -6.24
C LEU A 235 -1.70 -5.28 -6.52
N GLU A 236 -2.45 -4.65 -7.42
CA GLU A 236 -3.72 -5.15 -7.96
C GLU A 236 -3.52 -6.52 -8.66
N THR A 237 -2.40 -6.69 -9.37
CA THR A 237 -2.07 -7.89 -10.17
C THR A 237 -1.40 -9.00 -9.33
N ILE A 238 -1.17 -8.84 -8.02
CA ILE A 238 -0.74 -9.96 -7.15
C ILE A 238 -1.85 -11.03 -7.13
N PRO A 239 -1.59 -12.32 -7.46
CA PRO A 239 -2.63 -13.35 -7.49
C PRO A 239 -3.39 -13.46 -6.16
N GLU A 240 -4.71 -13.62 -6.20
CA GLU A 240 -5.49 -13.84 -4.97
C GLU A 240 -5.00 -15.07 -4.18
N SER A 241 -4.62 -16.14 -4.88
CA SER A 241 -4.04 -17.33 -4.24
C SER A 241 -2.76 -17.00 -3.47
N ARG A 242 -1.99 -15.97 -3.88
CA ARG A 242 -0.77 -15.57 -3.17
C ARG A 242 -1.09 -14.84 -1.85
N LEU A 243 -2.22 -14.14 -1.78
CA LEU A 243 -2.72 -13.53 -0.55
C LEU A 243 -3.31 -14.63 0.37
N GLN A 244 -4.00 -15.61 -0.20
CA GLN A 244 -4.50 -16.78 0.53
C GLN A 244 -3.37 -17.70 1.04
N GLU A 245 -2.21 -17.74 0.36
CA GLU A 245 -0.98 -18.44 0.82
C GLU A 245 -0.24 -17.71 1.95
N LEU A 246 -0.46 -16.40 2.11
CA LEU A 246 0.19 -15.57 3.13
C LEU A 246 -0.67 -15.37 4.38
N ALA A 247 -1.99 -15.58 4.28
CA ALA A 247 -2.91 -15.37 5.39
C ALA A 247 -2.88 -16.51 6.40
N ASP A 248 -2.50 -16.21 7.65
CA ASP A 248 -2.60 -17.10 8.80
C ASP A 248 -3.43 -16.46 9.92
N PRO A 249 -4.78 -16.39 9.77
CA PRO A 249 -5.67 -15.76 10.75
C PRO A 249 -5.77 -16.52 12.09
N ASP A 250 -5.14 -17.70 12.22
CA ASP A 250 -5.21 -18.57 13.40
C ASP A 250 -3.85 -18.65 14.17
N ASP A 251 -2.79 -17.95 13.72
CA ASP A 251 -1.41 -18.03 14.28
C ASP A 251 -0.92 -19.49 14.33
N ALA A 252 -1.00 -20.18 13.19
CA ALA A 252 -0.84 -21.62 13.09
C ALA A 252 0.62 -22.12 13.17
N ASP A 253 1.61 -21.26 12.86
CA ASP A 253 3.03 -21.55 13.12
C ASP A 253 3.54 -21.03 14.48
N GLY A 254 2.87 -20.04 15.07
CA GLY A 254 3.12 -19.54 16.41
C GLY A 254 4.19 -18.43 16.50
N ASP A 255 4.45 -17.69 15.41
CA ASP A 255 5.33 -16.51 15.44
C ASP A 255 4.66 -15.26 16.07
N GLY A 256 3.32 -15.24 16.15
CA GLY A 256 2.53 -14.16 16.74
C GLY A 256 1.98 -13.14 15.74
N ILE A 257 2.06 -13.41 14.43
CA ILE A 257 1.44 -12.64 13.36
C ILE A 257 0.15 -13.34 12.91
N SER A 258 -0.97 -12.62 12.87
CA SER A 258 -2.30 -13.14 12.54
C SER A 258 -2.86 -12.57 11.22
N GLY A 259 -1.96 -12.39 10.25
CA GLY A 259 -2.22 -11.68 8.99
C GLY A 259 -3.40 -12.24 8.21
N ARG A 260 -4.37 -11.38 7.83
CA ARG A 260 -5.60 -11.84 7.17
C ARG A 260 -6.12 -10.94 6.05
N ILE A 261 -6.90 -11.54 5.15
CA ILE A 261 -7.57 -10.85 4.04
C ILE A 261 -8.79 -10.07 4.56
N ASN A 262 -9.05 -8.88 3.99
CA ASN A 262 -10.35 -8.21 4.09
C ASN A 262 -11.20 -8.54 2.85
N TYR A 263 -12.43 -9.02 3.03
CA TYR A 263 -13.37 -9.19 1.92
C TYR A 263 -14.32 -7.99 1.85
N VAL A 264 -14.34 -7.33 0.69
CA VAL A 264 -14.96 -6.01 0.51
C VAL A 264 -15.93 -6.00 -0.67
N TRP A 265 -16.93 -5.13 -0.63
CA TRP A 265 -17.94 -5.07 -1.69
C TRP A 265 -17.38 -4.50 -3.00
N ASP A 266 -17.47 -5.29 -4.07
CA ASP A 266 -17.20 -4.85 -5.43
C ASP A 266 -18.49 -4.29 -6.05
N ALA A 267 -18.60 -2.97 -6.11
CA ALA A 267 -19.78 -2.28 -6.62
C ALA A 267 -19.99 -2.40 -8.14
N GLU A 268 -18.99 -2.87 -8.91
CA GLU A 268 -19.12 -3.12 -10.35
C GLU A 268 -19.61 -4.55 -10.64
N ARG A 269 -19.19 -5.52 -9.82
CA ARG A 269 -19.57 -6.95 -9.95
C ARG A 269 -20.84 -7.30 -9.17
N GLY A 270 -21.11 -6.61 -8.06
CA GLY A 270 -22.22 -6.91 -7.16
C GLY A 270 -21.96 -8.13 -6.28
N GLU A 271 -20.70 -8.35 -5.87
CA GLU A 271 -20.27 -9.46 -5.03
C GLU A 271 -19.12 -9.03 -4.09
N LEU A 272 -18.75 -9.89 -3.12
CA LEU A 272 -17.57 -9.65 -2.28
C LEU A 272 -16.29 -10.07 -3.03
N ALA A 273 -15.26 -9.24 -2.98
CA ALA A 273 -13.95 -9.47 -3.59
C ALA A 273 -12.83 -9.22 -2.57
N VAL A 274 -11.61 -9.67 -2.88
CA VAL A 274 -10.44 -9.44 -2.02
C VAL A 274 -10.00 -7.97 -2.09
N GLY A 275 -9.98 -7.32 -0.92
CA GLY A 275 -9.53 -5.96 -0.72
C GLY A 275 -8.02 -5.77 -0.90
N ARG A 276 -7.59 -4.63 -1.44
CA ARG A 276 -6.18 -4.39 -1.84
C ARG A 276 -5.71 -2.93 -1.65
N MET A 277 -6.58 -1.98 -1.93
CA MET A 277 -6.30 -0.54 -1.89
C MET A 277 -6.81 0.08 -0.59
N GLY A 278 -6.42 1.33 -0.31
CA GLY A 278 -6.74 2.00 0.95
C GLY A 278 -5.82 1.62 2.12
N TRP A 279 -6.27 1.85 3.35
CA TRP A 279 -5.53 1.66 4.61
C TRP A 279 -5.92 0.41 5.40
N LYS A 280 -7.12 -0.13 5.18
CA LYS A 280 -7.64 -1.40 5.73
C LYS A 280 -8.08 -2.34 4.61
N SER A 281 -7.40 -2.27 3.46
CA SER A 281 -7.75 -3.02 2.24
C SER A 281 -9.17 -2.72 1.72
N GLU A 282 -9.76 -1.56 2.03
CA GLU A 282 -11.19 -1.26 1.87
C GLU A 282 -11.71 -1.11 0.43
N GLN A 283 -10.87 -1.34 -0.58
CA GLN A 283 -11.20 -1.25 -2.00
C GLN A 283 -10.47 -2.36 -2.80
N PRO A 284 -11.13 -3.09 -3.71
CA PRO A 284 -10.54 -4.27 -4.37
C PRO A 284 -9.74 -3.95 -5.64
N SER A 285 -9.91 -2.76 -6.23
CA SER A 285 -9.27 -2.36 -7.49
C SER A 285 -8.86 -0.89 -7.51
N VAL A 286 -7.92 -0.52 -8.39
CA VAL A 286 -7.55 0.87 -8.69
C VAL A 286 -8.75 1.64 -9.25
N ARG A 287 -9.64 0.96 -9.98
CA ARG A 287 -10.86 1.54 -10.55
C ARG A 287 -11.84 1.97 -9.47
N LEU A 288 -12.21 1.06 -8.57
CA LEU A 288 -13.15 1.32 -7.48
C LEU A 288 -12.56 2.29 -6.46
N GLN A 289 -11.26 2.19 -6.17
CA GLN A 289 -10.54 3.19 -5.38
C GLN A 289 -10.60 4.60 -5.99
N SER A 290 -10.47 4.71 -7.33
CA SER A 290 -10.58 6.00 -8.03
C SER A 290 -12.01 6.53 -8.02
N ALA A 291 -13.00 5.68 -8.34
CA ALA A 291 -14.40 6.06 -8.39
C ALA A 291 -14.96 6.46 -7.00
N GLY A 292 -14.54 5.76 -5.94
CA GLY A 292 -14.87 6.12 -4.56
C GLY A 292 -14.22 7.44 -4.13
N ALA A 293 -12.98 7.72 -4.54
CA ALA A 293 -12.33 9.00 -4.27
C ALA A 293 -12.96 10.16 -5.08
N PHE A 294 -13.36 9.91 -6.33
CA PHE A 294 -14.15 10.88 -7.10
C PHE A 294 -15.44 11.25 -6.36
N ASN A 295 -16.18 10.25 -5.87
CA ASN A 295 -17.46 10.47 -5.20
C ASN A 295 -17.31 11.10 -3.81
N GLY A 296 -16.58 10.46 -2.90
CA GLY A 296 -16.47 10.90 -1.51
C GLY A 296 -15.47 12.03 -1.26
N ASP A 297 -14.41 12.16 -2.07
CA ASP A 297 -13.33 13.10 -1.76
C ASP A 297 -13.35 14.35 -2.68
N ILE A 298 -14.04 14.29 -3.83
CA ILE A 298 -14.20 15.37 -4.83
C ILE A 298 -15.69 15.70 -5.15
N GLY A 299 -16.65 14.86 -4.73
CA GLY A 299 -18.09 15.09 -4.97
C GLY A 299 -18.52 14.89 -6.44
N ILE A 300 -17.89 13.97 -7.15
CA ILE A 300 -18.14 13.68 -8.58
C ILE A 300 -18.85 12.33 -8.71
N THR A 301 -20.02 12.31 -9.35
CA THR A 301 -20.71 11.06 -9.70
C THR A 301 -20.03 10.31 -10.84
N THR A 302 -20.08 8.97 -10.77
CA THR A 302 -19.56 8.03 -11.79
C THR A 302 -20.67 7.09 -12.24
N SER A 303 -20.40 6.25 -13.25
CA SER A 303 -21.28 5.13 -13.63
C SER A 303 -21.51 4.12 -12.49
N ILE A 304 -20.55 4.02 -11.57
CA ILE A 304 -20.53 3.13 -10.41
C ILE A 304 -21.26 3.78 -9.23
N PHE A 305 -20.76 4.94 -8.79
CA PHE A 305 -21.32 5.74 -7.70
C PHE A 305 -22.18 6.87 -8.29
N THR A 306 -23.45 6.56 -8.52
CA THR A 306 -24.38 7.40 -9.29
C THR A 306 -25.10 8.48 -8.46
N GLN A 307 -24.97 8.45 -7.13
CA GLN A 307 -25.53 9.45 -6.23
C GLN A 307 -24.42 10.35 -5.71
N GLN A 308 -24.73 11.60 -5.42
CA GLN A 308 -23.82 12.49 -4.68
C GLN A 308 -23.71 12.02 -3.22
N ASP A 309 -22.53 12.19 -2.60
CA ASP A 309 -22.28 11.88 -1.19
C ASP A 309 -22.90 12.98 -0.30
N CYS A 310 -24.23 13.13 -0.39
CA CYS A 310 -25.03 14.07 0.37
C CYS A 310 -25.93 13.31 1.35
N SER A 311 -25.85 13.63 2.64
CA SER A 311 -26.75 13.07 3.65
C SER A 311 -28.19 13.63 3.51
N SER A 312 -29.16 12.93 4.11
CA SER A 312 -30.58 13.34 4.05
C SER A 312 -30.90 14.68 4.72
N THR A 313 -29.98 15.24 5.51
CA THR A 313 -30.12 16.57 6.15
C THR A 313 -29.52 17.71 5.32
N GLN A 314 -28.74 17.40 4.28
CA GLN A 314 -27.99 18.37 3.49
C GLN A 314 -28.81 18.85 2.29
N ALA A 315 -29.87 19.62 2.55
CA ALA A 315 -30.83 20.06 1.54
C ALA A 315 -30.18 20.84 0.38
N GLU A 316 -29.22 21.70 0.68
CA GLU A 316 -28.46 22.49 -0.30
C GLU A 316 -27.52 21.61 -1.16
N CYS A 317 -26.95 20.54 -0.58
CA CYS A 317 -26.14 19.55 -1.29
C CYS A 317 -27.01 18.76 -2.29
N LEU A 318 -28.15 18.24 -1.82
CA LEU A 318 -29.14 17.50 -2.62
C LEU A 318 -29.84 18.37 -3.69
N ALA A 319 -29.81 19.69 -3.56
CA ALA A 319 -30.38 20.65 -4.51
C ALA A 319 -29.35 21.25 -5.48
N ALA A 320 -28.07 20.86 -5.38
CA ALA A 320 -27.03 21.35 -6.26
C ALA A 320 -27.25 20.92 -7.73
N THR A 321 -26.76 21.73 -8.67
CA THR A 321 -26.85 21.41 -10.11
C THR A 321 -25.65 20.55 -10.52
N PRO A 322 -25.85 19.28 -10.93
CA PRO A 322 -24.76 18.41 -11.32
C PRO A 322 -24.14 18.84 -12.66
N GLY A 323 -22.89 18.46 -12.90
CA GLY A 323 -22.19 18.68 -14.17
C GLY A 323 -22.67 17.77 -15.31
N GLY A 324 -23.23 16.61 -14.99
CA GLY A 324 -23.62 15.58 -15.95
C GLY A 324 -24.53 14.51 -15.34
N SER A 325 -24.62 13.36 -16.01
CA SER A 325 -25.27 12.15 -15.46
C SER A 325 -24.74 10.90 -16.19
N PRO A 326 -23.69 10.23 -15.66
CA PRO A 326 -22.83 10.68 -14.56
C PRO A 326 -21.99 11.93 -14.92
N GLU A 327 -21.38 12.56 -13.92
CA GLU A 327 -20.48 13.70 -14.11
C GLU A 327 -19.13 13.28 -14.72
N LEU A 328 -18.58 12.16 -14.26
CA LEU A 328 -17.43 11.52 -14.90
C LEU A 328 -17.90 10.35 -15.78
N GLY A 329 -17.71 10.49 -17.10
CA GLY A 329 -17.92 9.41 -18.06
C GLY A 329 -16.85 8.32 -17.96
N ASP A 330 -17.22 7.09 -18.31
CA ASP A 330 -16.34 5.91 -18.20
C ASP A 330 -15.00 6.10 -18.91
N ASP A 331 -14.97 6.71 -20.10
CA ASP A 331 -13.73 6.89 -20.86
C ASP A 331 -12.71 7.82 -20.15
N LEU A 332 -13.14 8.63 -19.19
CA LEU A 332 -12.26 9.44 -18.34
C LEU A 332 -11.83 8.68 -17.09
N LEU A 333 -12.73 7.89 -16.49
CA LEU A 333 -12.41 7.00 -15.38
C LEU A 333 -11.40 5.92 -15.80
N ASP A 334 -11.57 5.33 -16.98
CA ASP A 334 -10.66 4.37 -17.62
C ASP A 334 -9.24 4.95 -17.75
N ARG A 335 -9.10 6.23 -18.11
CA ARG A 335 -7.79 6.91 -18.25
C ARG A 335 -7.13 7.12 -16.89
N VAL A 336 -7.89 7.51 -15.87
CA VAL A 336 -7.37 7.69 -14.51
C VAL A 336 -6.97 6.35 -13.90
N GLN A 337 -7.76 5.30 -14.13
CA GLN A 337 -7.42 3.92 -13.78
C GLN A 337 -6.12 3.48 -14.48
N LEU A 338 -6.02 3.61 -15.81
CA LEU A 338 -4.82 3.22 -16.56
C LEU A 338 -3.57 3.96 -16.04
N TYR A 339 -3.70 5.27 -15.78
CA TYR A 339 -2.63 6.08 -15.20
C TYR A 339 -2.19 5.57 -13.82
N GLY A 340 -3.11 5.31 -12.90
CA GLY A 340 -2.79 4.75 -11.58
C GLY A 340 -2.26 3.30 -11.62
N ARG A 341 -2.68 2.50 -12.61
CA ARG A 341 -2.18 1.13 -12.82
C ARG A 341 -0.76 1.11 -13.38
N LEU A 342 -0.43 2.00 -14.31
CA LEU A 342 0.87 2.07 -15.00
C LEU A 342 1.83 3.12 -14.41
N LEU A 343 1.57 3.65 -13.20
CA LEU A 343 2.49 4.58 -12.53
C LEU A 343 3.69 3.84 -11.92
N ALA A 344 4.89 4.18 -12.35
CA ALA A 344 6.10 3.44 -12.00
C ALA A 344 6.58 3.67 -10.57
N VAL A 345 7.11 2.60 -9.98
CA VAL A 345 7.92 2.64 -8.76
C VAL A 345 9.34 3.08 -9.15
N PRO A 346 9.99 4.02 -8.43
CA PRO A 346 11.35 4.44 -8.73
C PRO A 346 12.38 3.35 -8.39
N ALA A 347 13.50 3.33 -9.11
CA ALA A 347 14.62 2.45 -8.80
C ALA A 347 15.20 2.71 -7.40
N ARG A 348 15.58 1.60 -6.74
CA ARG A 348 16.20 1.60 -5.41
C ARG A 348 17.62 2.20 -5.48
N VAL A 349 18.06 2.88 -4.42
CA VAL A 349 19.42 3.45 -4.33
C VAL A 349 20.18 2.90 -3.13
N ALA A 350 21.52 2.95 -3.19
CA ALA A 350 22.42 2.45 -2.15
C ALA A 350 22.17 0.97 -1.74
N TYR A 351 21.52 0.18 -2.60
CA TYR A 351 21.06 -1.17 -2.29
C TYR A 351 22.21 -2.15 -1.98
N ASP A 352 23.39 -1.92 -2.57
CA ASP A 352 24.63 -2.68 -2.33
C ASP A 352 25.53 -2.08 -1.25
N GLU A 353 25.14 -0.95 -0.63
CA GLU A 353 25.93 -0.36 0.44
C GLU A 353 25.90 -1.22 1.71
N LYS A 354 27.08 -1.45 2.30
CA LYS A 354 27.24 -2.33 3.46
C LYS A 354 26.34 -1.98 4.65
N ARG A 355 25.99 -0.69 4.84
CA ARG A 355 25.08 -0.26 5.93
C ARG A 355 23.62 -0.57 5.61
N VAL A 356 23.22 -0.48 4.34
CA VAL A 356 21.88 -0.89 3.86
C VAL A 356 21.74 -2.41 3.94
N LEU A 357 22.78 -3.17 3.57
CA LEU A 357 22.79 -4.63 3.71
C LEU A 357 22.82 -5.10 5.18
N GLN A 358 23.51 -4.37 6.08
CA GLN A 358 23.38 -4.60 7.52
C GLN A 358 21.97 -4.29 8.00
N GLY A 359 21.36 -3.19 7.54
CA GLY A 359 19.98 -2.83 7.87
C GLY A 359 18.96 -3.85 7.37
N LYS A 360 19.17 -4.44 6.19
CA LYS A 360 18.36 -5.55 5.65
C LYS A 360 18.40 -6.75 6.60
N GLN A 361 19.59 -7.18 7.01
CA GLN A 361 19.75 -8.27 7.97
C GLN A 361 19.01 -7.94 9.29
N LEU A 362 19.18 -6.74 9.85
CA LEU A 362 18.51 -6.32 11.08
C LEU A 362 16.98 -6.24 10.94
N PHE A 363 16.46 -5.91 9.76
CA PHE A 363 15.03 -5.88 9.45
C PHE A 363 14.42 -7.30 9.43
N HIS A 364 15.15 -8.28 8.90
CA HIS A 364 14.78 -9.69 8.99
C HIS A 364 14.94 -10.25 10.42
N ASP A 365 16.06 -9.95 11.10
CA ASP A 365 16.34 -10.42 12.47
C ASP A 365 15.34 -9.86 13.51
N ALA A 366 14.76 -8.69 13.24
CA ALA A 366 13.68 -8.10 14.05
C ALA A 366 12.28 -8.64 13.70
N GLY A 367 12.13 -9.52 12.70
CA GLY A 367 10.84 -10.07 12.27
C GLY A 367 9.99 -9.14 11.39
N CYS A 368 10.43 -7.92 11.07
CA CYS A 368 9.66 -6.95 10.31
C CYS A 368 9.21 -7.49 8.93
N ALA A 369 9.99 -8.41 8.35
CA ALA A 369 9.74 -9.03 7.06
C ALA A 369 8.58 -10.06 7.02
N GLY A 370 7.93 -10.37 8.15
CA GLY A 370 6.69 -11.16 8.18
C GLY A 370 5.58 -10.43 7.44
N CYS A 371 5.03 -9.37 8.05
CA CYS A 371 4.04 -8.49 7.40
C CYS A 371 4.64 -7.81 6.16
N HIS A 372 5.84 -7.21 6.27
CA HIS A 372 6.52 -6.56 5.14
C HIS A 372 7.22 -7.57 4.20
N THR A 373 6.47 -8.57 3.75
CA THR A 373 6.88 -9.60 2.79
C THR A 373 7.63 -8.95 1.60
N PRO A 374 8.95 -9.22 1.43
CA PRO A 374 9.77 -8.45 0.50
C PRO A 374 9.35 -8.53 -0.96
N ARG A 375 8.99 -9.73 -1.45
CA ARG A 375 8.92 -10.07 -2.88
C ARG A 375 7.60 -10.75 -3.24
N HIS A 376 7.04 -10.38 -4.39
CA HIS A 376 5.94 -11.10 -5.04
C HIS A 376 6.26 -11.36 -6.51
N THR A 377 5.43 -12.19 -7.15
CA THR A 377 5.32 -12.28 -8.60
C THR A 377 3.88 -11.99 -8.98
N THR A 378 3.65 -11.08 -9.92
CA THR A 378 2.30 -10.73 -10.39
C THR A 378 1.73 -11.83 -11.28
N GLY A 379 0.40 -11.88 -11.40
CA GLY A 379 -0.34 -12.84 -12.19
C GLY A 379 -0.54 -12.43 -13.65
N ASP A 380 -1.66 -12.92 -14.21
CA ASP A 380 -2.16 -12.53 -15.52
C ASP A 380 -2.81 -11.14 -15.47
N SER A 381 -2.76 -10.40 -16.58
CA SER A 381 -3.23 -9.01 -16.65
C SER A 381 -3.74 -8.65 -18.05
N ASP A 382 -4.75 -7.78 -18.10
CA ASP A 382 -5.21 -7.10 -19.32
C ASP A 382 -4.18 -6.07 -19.84
N LEU A 383 -3.33 -5.54 -18.95
CA LEU A 383 -2.17 -4.72 -19.27
C LEU A 383 -0.89 -5.58 -19.23
N PRO A 384 -0.27 -5.90 -20.39
CA PRO A 384 0.89 -6.79 -20.45
C PRO A 384 2.12 -6.24 -19.72
N GLU A 385 2.19 -4.93 -19.49
CA GLU A 385 3.21 -4.28 -18.65
C GLU A 385 3.29 -4.87 -17.23
N LEU A 386 2.14 -5.23 -16.67
CA LEU A 386 1.97 -5.65 -15.27
C LEU A 386 2.02 -7.18 -15.10
N ALA A 387 1.99 -7.93 -16.20
CA ALA A 387 1.87 -9.39 -16.17
C ALA A 387 3.21 -10.07 -15.81
N TYR A 388 3.17 -11.07 -14.93
CA TYR A 388 4.29 -11.95 -14.57
C TYR A 388 5.59 -11.25 -14.12
N GLN A 389 5.47 -10.03 -13.59
CA GLN A 389 6.57 -9.22 -13.06
C GLN A 389 7.03 -9.77 -11.71
N THR A 390 8.34 -9.81 -11.46
CA THR A 390 8.88 -9.99 -10.09
C THR A 390 9.07 -8.61 -9.47
N ILE A 391 8.44 -8.40 -8.33
CA ILE A 391 8.31 -7.09 -7.69
C ILE A 391 8.76 -7.14 -6.23
N TRP A 392 9.23 -6.00 -5.71
CA TRP A 392 9.75 -5.87 -4.35
C TRP A 392 9.02 -4.78 -3.53
N PRO A 393 7.73 -4.97 -3.20
CA PRO A 393 6.93 -3.94 -2.55
C PRO A 393 7.09 -3.88 -1.02
N TYR A 394 7.67 -4.91 -0.38
CA TYR A 394 7.77 -5.02 1.08
C TYR A 394 6.41 -4.85 1.79
N THR A 395 5.47 -5.74 1.44
CA THR A 395 4.10 -5.85 1.98
C THR A 395 3.48 -7.18 1.54
N ASP A 396 2.63 -7.77 2.37
CA ASP A 396 1.75 -8.89 2.05
C ASP A 396 0.34 -8.48 1.60
N LEU A 397 -0.03 -7.19 1.73
CA LEU A 397 -1.38 -6.62 1.58
C LEU A 397 -2.43 -7.13 2.60
N LEU A 398 -2.00 -7.76 3.69
CA LEU A 398 -2.89 -8.30 4.72
C LEU A 398 -3.16 -7.29 5.85
N LEU A 399 -4.24 -7.54 6.60
CA LEU A 399 -4.59 -6.87 7.84
C LEU A 399 -3.81 -7.47 9.01
N HIS A 400 -3.28 -6.61 9.87
CA HIS A 400 -2.64 -6.97 11.15
C HIS A 400 -3.11 -6.05 12.28
N ASP A 401 -3.31 -6.58 13.49
CA ASP A 401 -3.51 -5.77 14.70
C ASP A 401 -2.20 -5.04 15.05
N MET A 402 -2.20 -3.71 14.90
CA MET A 402 -1.06 -2.85 15.27
C MET A 402 -1.19 -2.28 16.69
N GLY A 403 -2.16 -2.77 17.46
CA GLY A 403 -2.37 -2.48 18.87
C GLY A 403 -3.23 -1.24 19.15
N PRO A 404 -3.67 -1.05 20.42
CA PRO A 404 -4.62 -0.01 20.79
C PRO A 404 -4.09 1.41 20.60
N GLU A 405 -2.77 1.62 20.62
CA GLU A 405 -2.15 2.93 20.36
C GLU A 405 -2.30 3.37 18.88
N LEU A 406 -2.60 2.46 17.96
CA LEU A 406 -2.90 2.72 16.56
C LEU A 406 -4.36 2.39 16.18
N SER A 407 -5.25 2.18 17.14
CA SER A 407 -6.68 1.97 16.86
C SER A 407 -7.38 3.26 16.45
N ASP A 408 -8.22 3.19 15.40
CA ASP A 408 -9.20 4.24 15.06
C ASP A 408 -10.63 3.89 15.56
N GLU A 409 -10.76 2.78 16.31
CA GLU A 409 -12.02 2.16 16.77
C GLU A 409 -13.05 1.84 15.66
N ARG A 410 -12.74 2.12 14.39
CA ARG A 410 -13.67 2.10 13.25
C ARG A 410 -13.53 0.81 12.43
N PRO A 411 -14.54 -0.08 12.44
CA PRO A 411 -14.52 -1.25 11.56
C PRO A 411 -14.68 -0.85 10.09
N VAL A 412 -14.11 -1.65 9.18
CA VAL A 412 -14.21 -1.46 7.73
C VAL A 412 -14.26 -2.82 7.03
N PHE A 413 -15.48 -3.26 6.67
CA PHE A 413 -15.77 -4.65 6.35
C PHE A 413 -15.25 -5.57 7.46
N ASP A 414 -14.48 -6.62 7.16
CA ASP A 414 -13.97 -7.54 8.17
C ASP A 414 -12.92 -6.90 9.11
N ALA A 415 -12.30 -5.76 8.74
CA ALA A 415 -11.22 -5.13 9.51
C ALA A 415 -11.73 -4.41 10.77
N ALA A 416 -11.18 -4.69 11.94
CA ALA A 416 -11.47 -4.00 13.20
C ALA A 416 -10.70 -2.68 13.37
N GLY A 417 -10.98 -1.95 14.46
CA GLY A 417 -10.41 -0.62 14.73
C GLY A 417 -8.88 -0.54 14.77
N ALA A 418 -8.20 -1.56 15.31
CA ALA A 418 -6.74 -1.61 15.43
C ALA A 418 -6.03 -2.28 14.24
N GLU A 419 -6.79 -2.82 13.29
CA GLU A 419 -6.23 -3.56 12.16
C GLU A 419 -5.92 -2.67 10.96
N TRP A 420 -4.75 -2.89 10.36
CA TRP A 420 -4.22 -2.09 9.26
C TRP A 420 -3.68 -2.97 8.15
N ARG A 421 -3.90 -2.56 6.90
CA ARG A 421 -3.23 -3.17 5.75
C ARG A 421 -1.74 -2.83 5.81
N THR A 422 -0.85 -3.82 5.69
CA THR A 422 0.59 -3.56 5.53
C THR A 422 0.85 -2.64 4.34
N PRO A 423 1.36 -1.40 4.52
CA PRO A 423 1.64 -0.52 3.40
C PRO A 423 2.93 -0.96 2.69
N PRO A 424 3.03 -0.86 1.35
CA PRO A 424 4.29 -1.09 0.66
C PRO A 424 5.33 -0.07 1.09
N LEU A 425 6.57 -0.51 1.31
CA LEU A 425 7.68 0.37 1.68
C LEU A 425 8.41 0.95 0.47
N TRP A 426 8.08 0.54 -0.77
CA TRP A 426 8.76 1.06 -1.96
C TRP A 426 8.60 2.58 -2.12
N GLY A 427 9.69 3.25 -2.49
CA GLY A 427 9.75 4.71 -2.60
C GLY A 427 9.62 5.48 -1.28
N ILE A 428 9.57 4.85 -0.10
CA ILE A 428 9.42 5.54 1.19
C ILE A 428 10.54 6.53 1.45
N GLY A 429 11.76 6.23 0.99
CA GLY A 429 12.92 7.12 1.05
C GLY A 429 12.79 8.39 0.20
N ARG A 430 11.77 8.49 -0.66
CA ARG A 430 11.57 9.62 -1.59
C ARG A 430 10.58 10.67 -1.11
N TYR A 431 9.81 10.41 -0.05
CA TYR A 431 8.86 11.40 0.51
C TYR A 431 9.52 12.75 0.89
N PRO A 432 10.77 12.80 1.43
CA PRO A 432 11.46 14.08 1.65
C PRO A 432 11.69 14.89 0.36
N ASP A 433 12.07 14.21 -0.73
CA ASP A 433 12.37 14.85 -2.02
C ASP A 433 11.10 15.26 -2.79
N VAL A 434 10.07 14.40 -2.77
CA VAL A 434 8.83 14.58 -3.56
C VAL A 434 7.81 15.44 -2.83
N ASN A 435 7.59 15.17 -1.55
CA ASN A 435 6.50 15.74 -0.73
C ASN A 435 7.00 16.74 0.33
N GLY A 436 8.31 16.76 0.63
CA GLY A 436 8.92 17.71 1.58
C GLY A 436 8.77 17.32 3.06
N HIS A 437 8.31 16.10 3.37
CA HIS A 437 8.07 15.63 4.72
C HIS A 437 8.38 14.13 4.91
N GLN A 438 8.39 13.69 6.16
CA GLN A 438 8.59 12.29 6.57
C GLN A 438 7.40 11.71 7.38
N GLN A 439 6.21 12.32 7.29
CA GLN A 439 5.04 11.87 8.04
C GLN A 439 4.53 10.48 7.59
N LEU A 440 4.58 9.47 8.46
CA LEU A 440 4.23 8.05 8.22
C LEU A 440 3.02 7.59 9.06
N LEU A 441 2.60 6.33 8.87
CA LEU A 441 1.38 5.70 9.42
C LEU A 441 0.07 6.23 8.82
N HIS A 442 -1.08 5.66 9.19
CA HIS A 442 -2.38 5.93 8.55
C HIS A 442 -2.84 7.39 8.68
N ASP A 443 -2.37 8.11 9.70
CA ASP A 443 -2.73 9.49 10.03
C ASP A 443 -1.57 10.49 9.92
N GLY A 444 -0.36 10.02 9.58
CA GLY A 444 0.82 10.87 9.44
C GLY A 444 1.46 11.31 10.75
N ARG A 445 1.14 10.69 11.89
CA ARG A 445 1.68 11.11 13.20
C ARG A 445 3.21 10.92 13.34
N ALA A 446 3.80 9.94 12.65
CA ALA A 446 5.18 9.53 12.87
C ALA A 446 6.17 10.27 11.96
N ARG A 447 7.14 10.99 12.55
CA ARG A 447 8.11 11.86 11.86
C ARG A 447 9.33 11.05 11.40
N GLY A 448 9.10 10.13 10.46
CA GLY A 448 10.12 9.25 9.88
C GLY A 448 10.12 7.83 10.46
N VAL A 449 10.96 6.96 9.87
CA VAL A 449 10.92 5.50 10.06
C VAL A 449 11.10 5.09 11.51
N ALA A 450 12.05 5.68 12.25
CA ALA A 450 12.32 5.32 13.64
C ALA A 450 11.11 5.57 14.55
N GLU A 451 10.40 6.70 14.37
CA GLU A 451 9.17 6.97 15.13
C GLU A 451 8.03 6.04 14.68
N ALA A 452 7.94 5.73 13.39
CA ALA A 452 6.91 4.80 12.89
C ALA A 452 7.06 3.41 13.51
N ILE A 453 8.27 2.85 13.57
CA ILE A 453 8.56 1.56 14.22
C ILE A 453 8.18 1.63 15.72
N LEU A 454 8.47 2.73 16.40
CA LEU A 454 8.15 2.90 17.82
C LEU A 454 6.65 2.95 18.13
N TRP A 455 5.79 3.22 17.14
CA TRP A 455 4.33 3.12 17.24
C TRP A 455 3.79 1.70 17.01
N HIS A 456 4.58 0.74 16.51
CA HIS A 456 4.08 -0.60 16.22
C HIS A 456 3.75 -1.34 17.53
N GLY A 457 2.47 -1.61 17.77
CA GLY A 457 1.96 -2.49 18.83
C GLY A 457 1.41 -3.79 18.26
N GLY A 458 0.51 -4.43 19.01
CA GLY A 458 -0.17 -5.67 18.59
C GLY A 458 0.82 -6.77 18.18
N GLU A 459 0.61 -7.36 17.02
CA GLU A 459 1.46 -8.39 16.39
C GLU A 459 2.92 -7.90 16.28
N ALA A 460 3.11 -6.68 15.73
CA ALA A 460 4.42 -6.08 15.51
C ALA A 460 5.12 -5.55 16.79
N ALA A 461 4.55 -5.76 17.98
CA ALA A 461 5.16 -5.34 19.24
C ALA A 461 6.51 -6.02 19.51
N ALA A 462 6.70 -7.27 19.06
CA ALA A 462 7.98 -7.98 19.17
C ALA A 462 9.08 -7.27 18.37
N SER A 463 8.80 -6.90 17.11
CA SER A 463 9.72 -6.18 16.23
C SER A 463 10.07 -4.79 16.75
N ARG A 464 9.10 -4.08 17.37
CA ARG A 464 9.38 -2.80 18.06
C ARG A 464 10.37 -2.98 19.20
N GLU A 465 10.18 -3.98 20.07
CA GLU A 465 11.09 -4.20 21.20
C GLU A 465 12.47 -4.69 20.73
N ALA A 466 12.54 -5.46 19.64
CA ALA A 466 13.80 -5.80 18.98
C ALA A 466 14.54 -4.54 18.49
N PHE A 467 13.88 -3.65 17.74
CA PHE A 467 14.45 -2.37 17.30
C PHE A 467 14.91 -1.49 18.46
N LYS A 468 14.16 -1.47 19.58
CA LYS A 468 14.55 -0.75 20.80
C LYS A 468 15.75 -1.35 21.52
N GLY A 469 16.05 -2.63 21.29
CA GLY A 469 17.21 -3.36 21.83
C GLY A 469 18.52 -3.18 21.05
N LEU A 470 18.43 -2.81 19.76
CA LEU A 470 19.59 -2.54 18.89
C LEU A 470 20.45 -1.37 19.40
N SER A 471 21.75 -1.36 19.05
CA SER A 471 22.60 -0.18 19.24
C SER A 471 22.13 1.00 18.39
N ARG A 472 22.55 2.22 18.73
CA ARG A 472 22.28 3.41 17.92
C ARG A 472 22.73 3.26 16.46
N GLU A 473 23.92 2.69 16.23
CA GLU A 473 24.48 2.47 14.90
C GLU A 473 23.70 1.44 14.08
N GLU A 474 23.08 0.46 14.76
CA GLU A 474 22.22 -0.59 14.22
C GLU A 474 20.80 -0.08 13.95
N ARG A 475 20.22 0.73 14.85
CA ARG A 475 18.95 1.45 14.61
C ARG A 475 19.03 2.34 13.38
N ASP A 476 20.08 3.18 13.31
CA ASP A 476 20.41 3.97 12.12
C ASP A 476 20.54 3.07 10.86
N ALA A 477 21.11 1.86 10.97
CA ALA A 477 21.31 0.97 9.81
C ALA A 477 19.99 0.38 9.29
N LEU A 478 19.11 -0.08 10.18
CA LEU A 478 17.76 -0.54 9.82
C LEU A 478 16.93 0.60 9.22
N VAL A 479 16.99 1.80 9.79
CA VAL A 479 16.36 3.00 9.22
C VAL A 479 16.90 3.29 7.82
N ASN A 480 18.22 3.32 7.64
CA ASN A 480 18.84 3.51 6.32
C ASN A 480 18.46 2.41 5.30
N PHE A 481 18.15 1.19 5.74
CA PHE A 481 17.63 0.15 4.86
C PHE A 481 16.21 0.47 4.40
N VAL A 482 15.30 0.81 5.32
CA VAL A 482 13.92 1.19 4.94
C VAL A 482 13.93 2.46 4.06
N GLU A 483 14.72 3.47 4.42
CA GLU A 483 14.90 4.69 3.61
C GLU A 483 15.65 4.48 2.28
N SER A 484 16.16 3.27 2.00
CA SER A 484 16.71 2.92 0.68
C SER A 484 15.65 2.45 -0.33
N LEU A 485 14.48 2.02 0.17
CA LEU A 485 13.37 1.43 -0.61
C LEU A 485 12.59 2.49 -1.40
#